data_AF-A0A7Y1W136-F1
#
_entry.id   AF-A0A7Y1W136-F1
#
_cell.length_a   1.000
_cell.length_b   1.000
_cell.length_c   1.000
_cell.angle_alpha   90.00
_cell.angle_beta   90.00
_cell.angle_gamma   90.00
#
_symmetry.space_group_name_H-M   'P 1'
#
loop_
_entity.id
_entity.type
_entity.pdbx_description
1 polymer ?
#
loop_
_entity_poly.entity_id
_entity_poly.type
_entity_poly.pdbx_seq_one_letter_code
_entity_poly.pdbx_strand_id
1 'polypeptide(L)'
;MNAHGRQAADADRRQDAIDASRSFIVQAPAGSGKTELLIQRMLRLLARVEQPEEVLAITFTRKAAAEMRNRLVTELREAARDPGAGGLEPHKQLSRELAVQVLQADQAGHWELLLQPNRLQVRTIDSLCSELARRLPILSGLGGGLRVAEQPEALYQRAALRTLAVIESAHDPLQPHLVRVLD
;
A
#
# COMPACT_ATOMS: atom_id res chain seq x y z
N MET A 1 16.61 13.95 -29.83
CA MET A 1 15.90 14.36 -28.60
C MET A 1 16.92 14.67 -27.52
N ASN A 2 17.10 15.94 -27.19
CA ASN A 2 18.15 16.42 -26.29
C ASN A 2 17.90 16.01 -24.82
N ALA A 3 18.97 15.83 -24.04
CA ALA A 3 18.92 15.42 -22.63
C ALA A 3 18.02 16.32 -21.76
N HIS A 4 18.05 17.63 -22.01
CA HIS A 4 17.22 18.63 -21.32
C HIS A 4 15.70 18.43 -21.57
N GLY A 5 15.31 18.02 -22.78
CA GLY A 5 13.90 17.74 -23.10
C GLY A 5 13.39 16.42 -22.49
N ARG A 6 14.30 15.47 -22.21
CA ARG A 6 13.96 14.24 -21.48
C ARG A 6 13.82 14.47 -19.98
N GLN A 7 14.64 15.35 -19.38
CA GLN A 7 14.54 15.72 -17.96
C GLN A 7 13.26 16.50 -17.64
N ALA A 8 12.88 17.47 -18.48
CA ALA A 8 11.62 18.20 -18.30
C ALA A 8 10.40 17.25 -18.37
N ALA A 9 10.38 16.36 -19.36
CA ALA A 9 9.31 15.37 -19.50
C ALA A 9 9.25 14.34 -18.34
N ASP A 10 10.37 14.03 -17.69
CA ASP A 10 10.38 13.18 -16.49
C ASP A 10 9.81 13.92 -15.27
N ALA A 11 10.21 15.19 -15.09
CA ALA A 11 9.71 16.03 -14.01
C ALA A 11 8.17 16.21 -14.09
N ASP A 12 7.64 16.47 -15.28
CA ASP A 12 6.19 16.62 -15.49
C ASP A 12 5.45 15.32 -15.13
N ARG A 13 5.98 14.16 -15.53
CA ARG A 13 5.40 12.85 -15.22
C ARG A 13 5.43 12.53 -13.73
N ARG A 14 6.48 12.95 -13.02
CA ARG A 14 6.57 12.80 -11.56
C ARG A 14 5.54 13.68 -10.85
N GLN A 15 5.36 14.91 -11.32
CA GLN A 15 4.35 15.81 -10.80
C GLN A 15 2.93 15.26 -11.00
N ASP A 16 2.67 14.72 -12.20
CA ASP A 16 1.46 13.97 -12.49
C ASP A 16 1.31 12.80 -11.49
N ALA A 17 2.33 11.96 -11.34
CA ALA A 17 2.26 10.78 -10.49
C ALA A 17 1.99 11.06 -9.00
N ILE A 18 2.20 12.28 -8.51
CA ILE A 18 1.85 12.68 -7.13
C ILE A 18 0.50 13.41 -7.03
N ASP A 19 -0.19 13.66 -8.15
CA ASP A 19 -1.53 14.22 -8.16
C ASP A 19 -2.53 13.26 -7.49
N ALA A 20 -3.11 13.71 -6.38
CA ALA A 20 -4.06 12.95 -5.57
C ALA A 20 -5.43 12.77 -6.24
N SER A 21 -5.75 13.52 -7.30
CA SER A 21 -7.06 13.46 -7.98
C SER A 21 -7.17 12.35 -9.03
N ARG A 22 -6.07 11.69 -9.36
CA ARG A 22 -5.98 10.72 -10.46
C ARG A 22 -5.25 9.46 -10.03
N SER A 23 -5.55 8.35 -10.70
CA SER A 23 -4.82 7.08 -10.57
C SER A 23 -3.64 7.03 -11.53
N PHE A 24 -2.53 6.46 -11.10
CA PHE A 24 -1.30 6.37 -11.89
C PHE A 24 -0.64 5.00 -11.78
N ILE A 25 0.02 4.61 -12.88
CA ILE A 25 0.94 3.48 -12.91
C ILE A 25 2.33 4.04 -13.16
N VAL A 26 3.25 3.78 -12.25
CA VAL A 26 4.65 4.21 -12.36
C VAL A 26 5.52 3.03 -12.76
N GLN A 27 5.99 3.04 -14.00
CA GLN A 27 6.98 2.09 -14.51
C GLN A 27 8.34 2.80 -14.59
N ALA A 28 9.33 2.31 -13.84
CA ALA A 28 10.68 2.85 -13.90
C ALA A 28 11.73 1.76 -13.59
N PRO A 29 13.01 1.94 -13.93
CA PRO A 29 14.07 1.01 -13.54
C PRO A 29 14.34 1.01 -12.03
N ALA A 30 15.18 0.08 -11.55
CA ALA A 30 15.73 0.17 -10.19
C ALA A 30 16.56 1.47 -10.03
N GLY A 31 16.58 2.03 -8.82
CA GLY A 31 17.34 3.27 -8.54
C GLY A 31 16.72 4.58 -9.06
N SER A 32 15.55 4.54 -9.71
CA SER A 32 14.88 5.71 -10.29
C SER A 32 14.13 6.60 -9.28
N GLY A 33 14.23 6.33 -7.98
CA GLY A 33 13.53 7.10 -6.94
C GLY A 33 12.03 6.79 -6.80
N LYS A 34 11.55 5.61 -7.24
CA LYS A 34 10.12 5.24 -7.10
C LYS A 34 9.62 5.30 -5.67
N THR A 35 10.46 4.87 -4.71
CA THR A 35 10.12 4.88 -3.29
C THR A 35 9.89 6.30 -2.82
N GLU A 36 10.77 7.24 -3.21
CA GLU A 36 10.59 8.65 -2.88
C GLU A 36 9.32 9.23 -3.51
N LEU A 37 9.07 8.93 -4.80
CA LEU A 37 7.85 9.36 -5.48
C LEU A 37 6.58 8.83 -4.77
N LEU A 38 6.61 7.59 -4.28
CA LEU A 38 5.53 7.00 -3.52
C LEU A 38 5.35 7.70 -2.15
N ILE A 39 6.44 8.04 -1.46
CA ILE A 39 6.41 8.82 -0.21
C ILE A 39 5.80 10.20 -0.46
N GLN A 40 6.22 10.91 -1.51
CA GLN A 40 5.65 12.21 -1.88
C GLN A 40 4.15 12.10 -2.18
N ARG A 41 3.73 11.07 -2.93
CA ARG A 41 2.30 10.82 -3.19
C ARG A 41 1.53 10.56 -1.89
N MET A 42 2.09 9.79 -0.97
CA MET A 42 1.46 9.54 0.34
C MET A 42 1.33 10.84 1.16
N LEU A 43 2.38 11.66 1.23
CA LEU A 43 2.32 12.95 1.92
C LEU A 43 1.25 13.86 1.29
N ARG A 44 1.16 13.90 -0.05
CA ARG A 44 0.12 14.64 -0.78
C ARG A 44 -1.29 14.19 -0.38
N LEU A 45 -1.52 12.89 -0.27
CA LEU A 45 -2.81 12.33 0.13
C LEU A 45 -3.12 12.63 1.59
N LEU A 46 -2.15 12.43 2.49
CA LEU A 46 -2.30 12.69 3.92
C LEU A 46 -2.67 14.15 4.22
N ALA A 47 -2.15 15.09 3.44
CA ALA A 47 -2.49 16.52 3.58
C ALA A 47 -3.93 16.87 3.14
N ARG A 48 -4.72 15.92 2.61
CA ARG A 48 -6.04 16.16 2.02
C ARG A 48 -7.18 15.37 2.65
N VAL A 49 -6.88 14.46 3.57
CA VAL A 49 -7.85 13.57 4.21
C VAL A 49 -8.25 14.11 5.57
N GLU A 50 -9.39 13.64 6.09
CA GLU A 50 -9.87 14.00 7.43
C GLU A 50 -9.19 13.16 8.51
N GLN A 51 -8.85 11.90 8.18
CA GLN A 51 -8.13 10.98 9.03
C GLN A 51 -6.98 10.31 8.26
N PRO A 52 -5.79 10.12 8.89
CA PRO A 52 -4.65 9.51 8.24
C PRO A 52 -4.91 8.05 7.84
N GLU A 53 -5.84 7.37 8.51
CA GLU A 53 -6.24 5.99 8.19
C GLU A 53 -6.93 5.84 6.82
N GLU A 54 -7.38 6.95 6.22
CA GLU A 54 -7.94 6.97 4.86
C GLU A 54 -6.88 6.75 3.78
N VAL A 55 -5.60 6.90 4.11
CA VAL A 55 -4.47 6.70 3.19
C VAL A 55 -3.77 5.38 3.49
N LEU A 56 -4.02 4.37 2.67
CA LEU A 56 -3.43 3.04 2.79
C LEU A 56 -2.36 2.79 1.72
N ALA A 57 -1.14 2.46 2.16
CA ALA A 57 -0.09 1.90 1.32
C ALA A 57 0.11 0.41 1.60
N ILE A 58 0.11 -0.40 0.54
CA ILE A 58 0.30 -1.85 0.60
C ILE A 58 1.60 -2.26 -0.09
N THR A 59 2.27 -3.27 0.46
CA THR A 59 3.48 -3.87 -0.10
C THR A 59 3.57 -5.36 0.17
N PHE A 60 4.54 -6.04 -0.42
CA PHE A 60 4.70 -7.50 -0.29
C PHE A 60 5.39 -7.92 1.01
N THR A 61 6.31 -7.12 1.54
CA THR A 61 7.15 -7.54 2.67
C THR A 61 6.98 -6.64 3.89
N ARG A 62 7.06 -7.25 5.09
CA ARG A 62 7.05 -6.50 6.35
C ARG A 62 8.20 -5.50 6.43
N LYS A 63 9.36 -5.86 5.86
CA LYS A 63 10.54 -4.99 5.78
C LYS A 63 10.26 -3.74 4.94
N ALA A 64 9.70 -3.89 3.75
CA ALA A 64 9.35 -2.74 2.90
C ALA A 64 8.31 -1.84 3.57
N ALA A 65 7.32 -2.44 4.26
CA ALA A 65 6.32 -1.67 4.98
C ALA A 65 6.92 -0.85 6.13
N ALA A 66 7.81 -1.46 6.91
CA ALA A 66 8.54 -0.77 7.98
C ALA A 66 9.45 0.32 7.43
N GLU A 67 10.19 0.06 6.35
CA GLU A 67 11.07 1.04 5.72
C GLU A 67 10.29 2.26 5.22
N MET A 68 9.18 2.04 4.51
CA MET A 68 8.37 3.13 3.97
C MET A 68 7.75 3.98 5.09
N ARG A 69 7.23 3.35 6.16
CA ARG A 69 6.75 4.09 7.34
C ARG A 69 7.86 4.88 8.02
N ASN A 70 9.04 4.29 8.19
CA ASN A 70 10.19 4.99 8.76
C ASN A 70 10.58 6.21 7.92
N ARG A 71 10.57 6.09 6.58
CA ARG A 71 10.83 7.21 5.68
C ARG A 71 9.80 8.32 5.85
N LEU A 72 8.49 8.03 5.88
CA LEU A 72 7.45 9.02 6.16
C LEU A 72 7.69 9.74 7.48
N VAL A 73 7.93 9.00 8.56
CA VAL A 73 8.16 9.58 9.89
C VAL A 73 9.43 10.44 9.90
N THR A 74 10.48 10.03 9.19
CA THR A 74 11.69 10.85 9.05
C THR A 74 11.40 12.17 8.35
N GLU A 75 10.71 12.16 7.20
CA GLU A 75 10.31 13.39 6.49
C GLU A 75 9.50 14.32 7.39
N LEU A 76 8.52 13.78 8.14
CA LEU A 76 7.72 14.56 9.10
C LEU A 76 8.57 15.13 10.24
N ARG A 77 9.51 14.37 10.80
CA ARG A 77 10.41 14.88 11.85
C ARG A 77 11.33 15.97 11.35
N GLU A 78 11.87 15.81 10.15
CA GLU A 78 12.74 16.81 9.55
C GLU A 78 11.96 18.09 9.25
N ALA A 79 10.74 17.97 8.71
CA ALA A 79 9.84 19.09 8.51
C ALA A 79 9.45 19.80 9.82
N ALA A 80 9.24 19.06 10.90
CA ALA A 80 8.93 19.65 12.21
C ALA A 80 10.12 20.40 12.81
N ARG A 81 11.35 19.95 12.54
CA ARG A 81 12.59 20.58 13.03
C ARG A 81 12.97 21.83 12.24
N ASP A 82 12.84 21.76 10.91
CA ASP A 82 13.23 22.83 10.02
C ASP A 82 12.23 22.96 8.85
N PRO A 83 11.08 23.61 9.07
CA PRO A 83 10.03 23.73 8.04
C PRO A 83 10.48 24.49 6.80
N GLY A 84 11.46 25.39 6.93
CA GLY A 84 11.91 26.33 5.91
C GLY A 84 13.29 26.05 5.36
N ALA A 85 13.82 24.83 5.53
CA ALA A 85 15.16 24.44 5.06
C ALA A 85 15.35 24.79 3.58
N GLY A 86 16.07 25.88 3.30
CA GLY A 86 16.43 26.29 1.95
C GLY A 86 17.67 25.55 1.43
N GLY A 87 17.83 25.51 0.11
CA GLY A 87 19.03 24.93 -0.52
C GLY A 87 19.01 23.40 -0.62
N LEU A 88 17.86 22.77 -0.40
CA LEU A 88 17.67 21.35 -0.67
C LEU A 88 17.56 21.09 -2.18
N GLU A 89 17.93 19.87 -2.58
CA GLU A 89 17.63 19.37 -3.92
C GLU A 89 16.11 19.46 -4.20
N PRO A 90 15.67 19.74 -5.44
CA PRO A 90 14.26 20.02 -5.73
C PRO A 90 13.27 18.94 -5.25
N HIS A 91 13.65 17.66 -5.35
CA HIS A 91 12.82 16.54 -4.87
C HIS A 91 12.69 16.53 -3.33
N LYS A 92 13.76 16.88 -2.61
CA LYS A 92 13.74 16.99 -1.14
C LYS A 92 12.96 18.21 -0.69
N GLN A 93 13.09 19.31 -1.42
CA GLN A 93 12.31 20.52 -1.18
C GLN A 93 10.80 20.22 -1.27
N LEU A 94 10.39 19.51 -2.32
CA LEU A 94 9.00 19.07 -2.47
C LEU A 94 8.55 18.13 -1.34
N SER A 95 9.36 17.12 -0.99
CA SER A 95 9.06 16.23 0.14
C SER A 95 8.88 17.01 1.45
N ARG A 96 9.74 18.01 1.69
CA ARG A 96 9.68 18.91 2.85
C ARG A 96 8.39 19.71 2.88
N GLU A 97 8.03 20.36 1.77
CA GLU A 97 6.80 21.16 1.66
C GLU A 97 5.54 20.32 1.90
N LEU A 98 5.50 19.10 1.35
CA LEU A 98 4.38 18.18 1.56
C LEU A 98 4.32 17.70 3.01
N ALA A 99 5.47 17.40 3.62
CA ALA A 99 5.54 17.00 5.03
C ALA A 99 5.07 18.13 5.96
N VAL A 100 5.41 19.39 5.68
CA VAL A 100 4.87 20.54 6.42
C VAL A 100 3.35 20.62 6.30
N GLN A 101 2.78 20.40 5.12
CA GLN A 101 1.32 20.37 4.95
C GLN A 101 0.67 19.23 5.76
N VAL A 102 1.30 18.05 5.81
CA VAL A 102 0.82 16.94 6.64
C VAL A 102 0.88 17.30 8.12
N LEU A 103 1.93 17.99 8.59
CA LEU A 103 2.01 18.42 10.00
C LEU A 103 0.95 19.46 10.36
N GLN A 104 0.55 20.33 9.43
CA GLN A 104 -0.57 21.25 9.62
C GLN A 104 -1.89 20.48 9.76
N ALA A 105 -2.12 19.49 8.92
CA ALA A 105 -3.29 18.62 9.00
C ALA A 105 -3.27 17.75 10.28
N ASP A 106 -2.11 17.23 10.68
CA ASP A 106 -1.85 16.50 11.92
C ASP A 106 -2.24 17.34 13.15
N GLN A 107 -1.84 18.61 13.17
CA GLN A 107 -2.20 19.52 14.25
C GLN A 107 -3.70 19.85 14.25
N ALA A 108 -4.28 20.16 13.09
CA ALA A 108 -5.69 20.53 12.97
C ALA A 108 -6.64 19.37 13.29
N GLY A 109 -6.27 18.16 12.89
CA GLY A 109 -7.02 16.92 13.14
C GLY A 109 -6.66 16.24 14.46
N HIS A 110 -5.72 16.80 15.24
CA HIS A 110 -5.18 16.20 16.46
C HIS A 110 -4.72 14.75 16.26
N TRP A 111 -3.99 14.47 15.17
CA TRP A 111 -3.66 13.09 14.83
C TRP A 111 -2.49 12.52 15.63
N GLU A 112 -1.57 13.39 16.06
CA GLU A 112 -0.35 13.07 16.81
C GLU A 112 0.59 12.09 16.09
N LEU A 113 0.75 12.21 14.77
CA LEU A 113 1.47 11.24 13.93
C LEU A 113 2.92 10.95 14.36
N LEU A 114 3.62 11.94 14.95
CA LEU A 114 4.98 11.75 15.44
C LEU A 114 5.04 10.96 16.77
N LEU A 115 4.00 11.04 17.58
CA LEU A 115 3.84 10.25 18.82
C LEU A 115 3.22 8.89 18.52
N GLN A 116 2.32 8.82 17.54
CA GLN A 116 1.54 7.66 17.16
C GLN A 116 1.78 7.25 15.68
N PRO A 117 3.02 6.88 15.30
CA PRO A 117 3.36 6.58 13.91
C PRO A 117 2.65 5.34 13.34
N ASN A 118 1.99 4.54 14.17
CA ASN A 118 1.18 3.40 13.73
C ASN A 118 -0.14 3.82 13.06
N ARG A 119 -0.55 5.09 13.18
CA ARG A 119 -1.69 5.65 12.43
C ARG A 119 -1.42 5.78 10.93
N LEU A 120 -0.15 5.86 10.54
CA LEU A 120 0.26 5.80 9.13
C LEU A 120 0.06 4.37 8.60
N GLN A 121 -0.94 4.18 7.74
CA GLN A 121 -1.32 2.86 7.26
C GLN A 121 -0.38 2.37 6.15
N VAL A 122 0.77 1.83 6.55
CA VAL A 122 1.72 1.13 5.66
C VAL A 122 1.79 -0.34 6.04
N ARG A 123 1.27 -1.22 5.18
CA ARG A 123 0.98 -2.62 5.55
C ARG A 123 1.36 -3.61 4.47
N THR A 124 1.43 -4.88 4.84
CA THR A 124 1.52 -5.95 3.85
C THR A 124 0.13 -6.35 3.35
N ILE A 125 0.09 -6.93 2.15
CA ILE A 125 -1.14 -7.52 1.58
C ILE A 125 -1.77 -8.50 2.59
N ASP A 126 -1.00 -9.44 3.13
CA ASP A 126 -1.52 -10.41 4.10
C ASP A 126 -2.07 -9.76 5.36
N SER A 127 -1.41 -8.71 5.84
CA SER A 127 -1.85 -8.00 7.06
C SER A 127 -3.18 -7.29 6.86
N LEU A 128 -3.42 -6.76 5.65
CA LEU A 128 -4.70 -6.17 5.27
C LEU A 128 -5.78 -7.24 5.15
N CYS A 129 -5.55 -8.28 4.36
CA CYS A 129 -6.50 -9.37 4.14
C CYS A 129 -6.90 -10.04 5.47
N SER A 130 -5.92 -10.28 6.35
CA SER A 130 -6.14 -10.87 7.66
C SER A 130 -6.99 -9.98 8.57
N GLU A 131 -6.85 -8.65 8.50
CA GLU A 131 -7.74 -7.75 9.24
C GLU A 131 -9.15 -7.73 8.67
N LEU A 132 -9.31 -7.60 7.34
CA LEU A 132 -10.62 -7.58 6.70
C LEU A 132 -11.41 -8.85 7.03
N ALA A 133 -10.77 -10.01 6.95
CA ALA A 133 -11.37 -11.29 7.31
C ALA A 133 -11.82 -11.33 8.79
N ARG A 134 -11.04 -10.74 9.70
CA ARG A 134 -11.39 -10.67 11.13
C ARG A 134 -12.51 -9.67 11.45
N ARG A 135 -12.58 -8.55 10.73
CA ARG A 135 -13.61 -7.51 10.96
C ARG A 135 -14.97 -7.88 10.35
N LEU A 136 -14.98 -8.74 9.33
CA LEU A 136 -16.20 -9.10 8.59
C LEU A 136 -16.47 -10.62 8.62
N PRO A 137 -16.57 -11.27 9.80
CA PRO A 137 -16.68 -12.74 9.90
C PRO A 137 -17.97 -13.30 9.28
N ILE A 138 -19.06 -12.54 9.35
CA ILE A 138 -20.35 -12.94 8.78
C ILE A 138 -20.34 -12.79 7.26
N LEU A 139 -19.95 -11.62 6.75
CA LEU A 139 -19.95 -11.33 5.30
C LEU A 139 -18.92 -12.16 4.54
N SER A 140 -17.81 -12.53 5.17
CA SER A 140 -16.81 -13.41 4.54
C SER A 140 -17.25 -14.88 4.48
N GLY A 141 -18.32 -15.27 5.18
CA GLY A 141 -18.74 -16.67 5.29
C GLY A 141 -17.77 -17.57 6.07
N LEU A 142 -16.73 -17.00 6.67
CA LEU A 142 -15.65 -17.73 7.35
C LEU A 142 -15.93 -17.94 8.84
N GLY A 143 -16.96 -17.29 9.40
CA GLY A 143 -17.34 -17.41 10.80
C GLY A 143 -16.32 -16.77 11.76
N GLY A 144 -16.48 -17.04 13.06
CA GLY A 144 -15.55 -16.55 14.09
C GLY A 144 -14.30 -17.42 14.22
N GLY A 145 -13.15 -16.81 14.52
CA GLY A 145 -11.95 -17.55 14.93
C GLY A 145 -10.99 -17.98 13.81
N LEU A 146 -11.00 -17.29 12.66
CA LEU A 146 -10.00 -17.44 11.61
C LEU A 146 -8.57 -17.40 12.17
N ARG A 147 -7.83 -18.49 11.96
CA ARG A 147 -6.40 -18.58 12.22
C ARG A 147 -5.67 -18.88 10.93
N VAL A 148 -4.50 -18.28 10.77
CA VAL A 148 -3.59 -18.62 9.68
C VAL A 148 -3.02 -20.01 9.99
N ALA A 149 -3.16 -20.94 9.05
CA ALA A 149 -2.57 -22.28 9.16
C ALA A 149 -1.13 -22.23 8.64
N GLU A 150 -0.16 -22.65 9.47
CA GLU A 150 1.24 -22.76 9.04
C GLU A 150 1.51 -24.03 8.22
N GLN A 151 0.68 -25.06 8.38
CA GLN A 151 0.73 -26.33 7.66
C GLN A 151 -0.60 -26.57 6.93
N PRO A 152 -0.79 -25.97 5.73
CA PRO A 152 -2.08 -25.96 5.04
C PRO A 152 -2.33 -27.21 4.19
N GLU A 153 -1.38 -28.15 4.09
CA GLU A 153 -1.43 -29.28 3.15
C GLU A 153 -2.71 -30.11 3.33
N ALA A 154 -3.02 -30.49 4.57
CA ALA A 154 -4.23 -31.24 4.89
C ALA A 154 -5.51 -30.44 4.58
N LEU A 155 -5.47 -29.11 4.70
CA LEU A 155 -6.59 -28.25 4.37
C LEU A 155 -6.78 -28.14 2.85
N TYR A 156 -5.69 -28.05 2.07
CA TYR A 156 -5.74 -28.07 0.62
C TYR A 156 -6.24 -29.41 0.09
N GLN A 157 -5.76 -30.52 0.63
CA GLN A 157 -6.25 -31.85 0.25
C GLN A 157 -7.75 -31.99 0.52
N ARG A 158 -8.20 -31.55 1.70
CA ARG A 158 -9.63 -31.55 2.05
C ARG A 158 -10.45 -30.63 1.15
N ALA A 159 -9.93 -29.46 0.80
CA ALA A 159 -10.59 -28.54 -0.13
C ALA A 159 -10.72 -29.16 -1.53
N ALA A 160 -9.65 -29.76 -2.05
CA ALA A 160 -9.64 -30.45 -3.34
C ALA A 160 -10.66 -31.58 -3.37
N LEU A 161 -10.65 -32.47 -2.37
CA LEU A 161 -11.60 -33.58 -2.27
C LEU A 161 -13.06 -33.10 -2.21
N ARG A 162 -13.34 -32.03 -1.46
CA ARG A 162 -14.68 -31.43 -1.40
C ARG A 162 -15.12 -30.85 -2.74
N THR A 163 -14.23 -30.16 -3.43
CA THR A 163 -14.50 -29.62 -4.77
C THR A 163 -14.80 -30.73 -5.77
N LEU A 164 -14.02 -31.82 -5.75
CA LEU A 164 -14.27 -33.00 -6.58
C LEU A 164 -15.64 -33.62 -6.31
N ALA A 165 -15.98 -33.82 -5.04
CA ALA A 165 -17.28 -34.39 -4.66
C ALA A 165 -18.47 -33.53 -5.13
N VAL A 166 -18.34 -32.19 -5.12
CA VAL A 166 -19.37 -31.29 -5.67
C VAL A 166 -19.50 -31.47 -7.18
N ILE A 167 -18.38 -31.48 -7.91
CA ILE A 167 -18.38 -31.61 -9.37
C ILE A 167 -18.88 -32.98 -9.82
N GLU A 168 -18.59 -34.07 -9.09
CA GLU A 168 -19.06 -35.43 -9.40
C GLU A 168 -20.56 -35.62 -9.12
N SER A 169 -21.11 -34.90 -8.14
CA SER A 169 -22.52 -35.03 -7.73
C SER A 169 -23.51 -34.23 -8.58
N ALA A 170 -23.02 -33.27 -9.38
CA ALA A 170 -23.83 -32.42 -10.25
C ALA A 170 -23.54 -32.76 -11.72
N HIS A 171 -24.48 -32.52 -12.63
CA HIS A 171 -24.23 -32.50 -14.08
C HIS A 171 -23.38 -31.26 -14.44
N ASP A 172 -22.24 -31.10 -13.78
CA ASP A 172 -21.42 -29.91 -13.82
C ASP A 172 -20.59 -29.90 -15.13
N PRO A 173 -20.62 -28.80 -15.90
CA PRO A 173 -19.87 -28.67 -17.15
C PRO A 173 -18.35 -28.81 -16.97
N LEU A 174 -17.83 -28.80 -15.74
CA LEU A 174 -16.41 -29.00 -15.44
C LEU A 174 -15.99 -30.47 -15.30
N GLN A 175 -16.93 -31.41 -15.22
CA GLN A 175 -16.65 -32.84 -15.09
C GLN A 175 -15.72 -33.39 -16.21
N PRO A 176 -15.86 -33.01 -17.50
CA PRO A 176 -14.95 -33.46 -18.56
C PRO A 176 -13.51 -32.98 -18.37
N HIS A 177 -13.30 -31.84 -17.70
CA HIS A 177 -11.97 -31.30 -17.45
C HIS A 177 -11.25 -32.01 -16.30
N LEU A 178 -11.98 -32.58 -15.35
CA LEU A 178 -11.41 -33.37 -14.25
C LEU A 178 -10.81 -34.69 -14.71
N VAL A 179 -11.51 -35.42 -15.59
CA VAL A 179 -11.02 -36.67 -16.16
C VAL A 179 -9.65 -36.48 -16.82
N ARG A 180 -9.46 -35.35 -17.52
CA ARG A 180 -8.21 -35.02 -18.21
C ARG A 180 -7.01 -34.69 -17.30
N VAL A 181 -7.23 -34.35 -16.04
CA VAL A 181 -6.17 -33.98 -15.08
C VAL A 181 -5.78 -35.17 -14.20
N LEU A 182 -6.66 -36.17 -14.07
CA LEU A 182 -6.46 -37.36 -13.26
C LEU A 182 -5.91 -38.56 -14.04
N ASP A 183 -5.97 -38.51 -15.38
CA ASP A 183 -5.23 -39.38 -16.31
C ASP A 183 -3.80 -38.84 -16.58
#